data_AF-A0A4V2LVM6-F1
#
_entry.id   AF-A0A4V2LVM6-F1
#
_cell.length_a   1.000
_cell.length_b   1.000
_cell.length_c   1.000
_cell.angle_alpha   90.00
_cell.angle_beta   90.00
_cell.angle_gamma   90.00
#
_symmetry.space_group_name_H-M   'P 1'
#
loop_
_entity.id
_entity.type
_entity.pdbx_description
1 polymer ?
#
loop_
_entity_poly.entity_id
_entity_poly.type
_entity_poly.pdbx_seq_one_letter_code
_entity_poly.pdbx_strand_id
1 'polypeptide(L)'
;MKLKFGNYFLPIFVVSSFFGTSALASEIPHVHTTVEKGMCSIEIDGGTIDNYKCNYFRAPFVLNYSYLYEADKQIFVLIDSPMGNACDGGPLHIYSKTEDGKFKPLKTIDFCRGHYPLITSGPETFIIKIPSISIDGTDKKIPAETWELKNDELVKR
;
A
#
# COMPACT_ATOMS: atom_id res chain seq x y z
N MET A 1 -68.42 20.83 -46.63
CA MET A 1 -67.09 20.26 -46.91
C MET A 1 -66.37 20.09 -45.58
N LYS A 2 -66.17 18.85 -45.11
CA LYS A 2 -65.53 18.51 -43.82
C LYS A 2 -64.02 18.39 -44.04
N LEU A 3 -63.20 19.07 -43.25
CA LEU A 3 -61.75 18.83 -43.19
C LEU A 3 -61.38 18.35 -41.78
N LYS A 4 -60.74 17.19 -41.75
CA LYS A 4 -60.45 16.35 -40.58
C LYS A 4 -59.20 16.82 -39.85
N PHE A 5 -59.22 16.67 -38.52
CA PHE A 5 -58.09 16.73 -37.60
C PHE A 5 -57.01 15.70 -37.97
N GLY A 6 -55.74 16.13 -38.00
CA GLY A 6 -54.56 15.28 -38.05
C GLY A 6 -53.78 15.42 -36.74
N ASN A 7 -53.89 14.41 -35.87
CA ASN A 7 -53.13 14.27 -34.64
C ASN A 7 -51.74 13.72 -34.98
N TYR A 8 -50.66 14.46 -34.72
CA TYR A 8 -49.29 13.94 -34.81
C TYR A 8 -48.83 13.51 -33.42
N PHE A 9 -48.86 12.19 -33.18
CA PHE A 9 -48.16 11.55 -32.07
C PHE A 9 -46.68 11.38 -32.47
N LEU A 10 -45.78 12.07 -31.77
CA LEU A 10 -44.33 11.82 -31.83
C LEU A 10 -43.96 10.86 -30.68
N PRO A 11 -43.32 9.71 -30.94
CA PRO A 11 -42.84 8.85 -29.87
C PRO A 11 -41.51 9.40 -29.34
N ILE A 12 -41.47 9.70 -28.04
CA ILE A 12 -40.24 10.04 -27.31
C ILE A 12 -39.49 8.72 -27.08
N PHE A 13 -38.40 8.51 -27.80
CA PHE A 13 -37.42 7.48 -27.48
C PHE A 13 -36.65 7.89 -26.22
N VAL A 14 -36.97 7.28 -25.08
CA VAL A 14 -36.14 7.38 -23.87
C VAL A 14 -34.94 6.45 -24.08
N VAL A 15 -33.82 7.03 -24.51
CA VAL A 15 -32.53 6.34 -24.52
C VAL A 15 -32.05 6.30 -23.07
N SER A 16 -32.29 5.18 -22.38
CA SER A 16 -31.67 4.90 -21.09
C SER A 16 -30.20 4.58 -21.33
N SER A 17 -29.35 5.60 -21.26
CA SER A 17 -27.90 5.44 -21.19
C SER A 17 -27.55 4.83 -19.83
N PHE A 18 -27.45 3.50 -19.79
CA PHE A 18 -26.72 2.80 -18.74
C PHE A 18 -25.26 3.25 -18.83
N PHE A 19 -24.90 4.28 -18.06
CA PHE A 19 -23.51 4.53 -17.71
C PHE A 19 -23.08 3.39 -16.79
N GLY A 20 -22.60 2.31 -17.40
CA GLY A 20 -21.81 1.32 -16.67
C GLY A 20 -20.61 2.05 -16.09
N THR A 21 -20.57 2.19 -14.77
CA THR A 21 -19.37 2.65 -14.07
C THR A 21 -18.30 1.61 -14.33
N SER A 22 -17.44 1.89 -15.30
CA SER A 22 -16.18 1.18 -15.45
C SER A 22 -15.46 1.38 -14.13
N ALA A 23 -15.36 0.32 -13.32
CA ALA A 23 -14.46 0.32 -12.19
C ALA A 23 -13.06 0.58 -12.77
N LEU A 24 -12.58 1.82 -12.66
CA LEU A 24 -11.23 2.14 -13.06
C LEU A 24 -10.34 1.32 -12.13
N ALA A 25 -9.70 0.30 -12.69
CA ALA A 25 -8.61 -0.36 -12.00
C ALA A 25 -7.61 0.74 -11.65
N SER A 26 -7.41 1.01 -10.35
CA SER A 26 -6.43 2.01 -9.94
C SER A 26 -5.08 1.61 -10.53
N GLU A 27 -4.48 2.52 -11.28
CA GLU A 27 -3.11 2.33 -11.76
C GLU A 27 -2.19 2.06 -10.57
N ILE A 28 -1.22 1.16 -10.75
CA ILE A 28 -0.23 0.84 -9.72
C ILE A 28 0.68 2.07 -9.58
N PRO A 29 0.76 2.70 -8.39
CA PRO A 29 1.56 3.91 -8.19
C PRO A 29 3.04 3.68 -8.48
N HIS A 30 3.70 4.72 -9.01
CA HIS A 30 5.12 4.68 -9.30
C HIS A 30 5.93 5.02 -8.06
N VAL A 31 6.76 4.07 -7.62
CA VAL A 31 7.65 4.26 -6.46
C VAL A 31 9.08 4.49 -6.93
N HIS A 32 9.68 5.57 -6.43
CA HIS A 32 11.09 5.90 -6.64
C HIS A 32 11.76 6.09 -5.28
N THR A 33 12.92 5.46 -5.10
CA THR A 33 13.66 5.52 -3.83
C THR A 33 15.11 5.87 -4.11
N THR A 34 15.68 6.73 -3.25
CA THR A 34 17.04 7.21 -3.41
C THR A 34 17.78 7.25 -2.08
N VAL A 35 19.12 7.22 -2.16
CA VAL A 35 20.00 7.52 -1.01
C VAL A 35 21.00 8.58 -1.42
N GLU A 36 21.01 9.70 -0.72
CA GLU A 36 21.99 10.76 -0.90
C GLU A 36 22.55 11.18 0.45
N LYS A 37 23.89 11.16 0.60
CA LYS A 37 24.60 11.64 1.81
C LYS A 37 24.03 11.10 3.15
N GLY A 38 23.61 9.83 3.17
CA GLY A 38 23.06 9.17 4.35
C GLY A 38 21.59 9.46 4.64
N MET A 39 20.87 10.09 3.70
CA MET A 39 19.43 10.30 3.73
C MET A 39 18.75 9.39 2.72
N CYS A 40 17.70 8.68 3.14
CA CYS A 40 16.84 7.89 2.28
C CYS A 40 15.60 8.72 1.95
N SER A 41 15.21 8.76 0.68
CA SER A 41 13.99 9.39 0.22
C SER A 41 13.08 8.36 -0.44
N ILE A 42 11.79 8.43 -0.13
CA ILE A 42 10.74 7.64 -0.75
C ILE A 42 9.77 8.58 -1.43
N GLU A 43 9.65 8.43 -2.75
CA GLU A 43 8.73 9.18 -3.61
C GLU A 43 7.69 8.22 -4.19
N ILE A 44 6.43 8.63 -4.14
CA ILE A 44 5.31 7.89 -4.75
C ILE A 44 4.54 8.87 -5.62
N ASP A 45 4.34 8.51 -6.89
CA ASP A 45 3.70 9.35 -7.91
C ASP A 45 4.31 10.76 -8.04
N GLY A 46 5.64 10.83 -7.88
CA GLY A 46 6.41 12.08 -7.94
C GLY A 46 6.32 12.97 -6.69
N GLY A 47 5.56 12.57 -5.67
CA GLY A 47 5.52 13.24 -4.36
C GLY A 47 6.45 12.56 -3.35
N THR A 48 7.32 13.34 -2.69
CA THR A 48 8.11 12.84 -1.56
C THR A 48 7.20 12.53 -0.36
N ILE A 49 7.17 11.27 0.04
CA ILE A 49 6.34 10.77 1.14
C ILE A 49 7.13 10.66 2.44
N ASP A 50 8.41 10.31 2.34
CA ASP A 50 9.30 10.14 3.48
C ASP A 50 10.73 10.54 3.16
N ASN A 51 11.42 11.08 4.17
CA ASN A 51 12.82 11.46 4.09
C ASN A 51 13.46 11.32 5.48
N TYR A 52 14.32 10.31 5.63
CA TYR A 52 14.87 9.91 6.93
C TYR A 52 16.36 9.59 6.86
N LYS A 53 17.02 9.67 8.02
CA LYS A 53 18.43 9.28 8.15
C LYS A 53 18.55 7.76 8.03
N CYS A 54 19.38 7.29 7.12
CA CYS A 54 19.61 5.88 6.87
C CYS A 54 21.11 5.61 6.63
N ASN A 55 21.94 6.04 7.57
CA ASN A 55 23.38 5.79 7.50
C ASN A 55 23.65 4.28 7.42
N TYR A 56 24.44 3.86 6.44
CA TYR A 56 24.76 2.44 6.17
C TYR A 56 23.60 1.61 5.60
N PHE A 57 22.63 2.23 4.94
CA PHE A 57 21.59 1.54 4.19
C PHE A 57 21.70 1.89 2.69
N ARG A 58 21.30 0.95 1.84
CA ARG A 58 20.96 1.21 0.44
C ARG A 58 19.52 1.74 0.36
N ALA A 59 19.13 2.18 -0.84
CA ALA A 59 17.77 2.67 -1.06
C ALA A 59 16.75 1.60 -0.65
N PRO A 60 15.69 1.98 0.07
CA PRO A 60 14.61 1.06 0.39
C PRO A 60 13.97 0.57 -0.90
N PHE A 61 13.42 -0.63 -0.91
CA PHE A 61 12.72 -1.17 -2.07
C PHE A 61 11.33 -1.67 -1.70
N VAL A 62 10.43 -1.71 -2.68
CA VAL A 62 9.07 -2.19 -2.49
C VAL A 62 9.10 -3.69 -2.20
N LEU A 63 8.70 -4.06 -0.99
CA LEU A 63 8.50 -5.44 -0.58
C LEU A 63 7.11 -5.95 -0.97
N ASN A 64 6.09 -5.10 -0.84
CA ASN A 64 4.72 -5.45 -1.22
C ASN A 64 3.89 -4.21 -1.59
N TYR A 65 2.96 -4.41 -2.52
CA TYR A 65 1.85 -3.52 -2.80
C TYR A 65 0.54 -4.30 -2.65
N SER A 66 -0.43 -3.74 -1.94
CA SER A 66 -1.74 -4.33 -1.70
C SER A 66 -2.85 -3.31 -1.98
N TYR A 67 -3.88 -3.73 -2.72
CA TYR A 67 -5.12 -2.98 -2.90
C TYR A 67 -6.29 -3.72 -2.23
N LEU A 68 -6.79 -3.15 -1.14
CA LEU A 68 -7.91 -3.64 -0.35
C LEU A 68 -9.19 -3.02 -0.94
N TYR A 69 -9.80 -3.73 -1.89
CA TYR A 69 -10.84 -3.16 -2.74
C TYR A 69 -12.16 -2.85 -2.02
N GLU A 70 -12.51 -3.55 -0.94
CA GLU A 70 -13.72 -3.27 -0.15
C GLU A 70 -13.50 -2.08 0.80
N ALA A 71 -12.26 -1.86 1.23
CA ALA A 71 -11.86 -0.71 2.05
C ALA A 71 -11.35 0.49 1.23
N ASP A 72 -11.38 0.40 -0.11
CA ASP A 72 -10.77 1.36 -1.06
C ASP A 72 -9.38 1.86 -0.62
N LYS A 73 -8.51 0.93 -0.22
CA LYS A 73 -7.23 1.26 0.39
C LYS A 73 -6.05 0.65 -0.34
N GLN A 74 -5.08 1.50 -0.68
CA GLN A 74 -3.80 1.08 -1.23
C GLN A 74 -2.74 1.14 -0.13
N ILE A 75 -1.96 0.07 0.00
CA ILE A 75 -0.91 -0.07 1.01
C ILE A 75 0.39 -0.47 0.32
N PHE A 76 1.45 0.28 0.62
CA PHE A 76 2.83 -0.09 0.28
C PHE A 76 3.57 -0.54 1.52
N VAL A 77 4.37 -1.59 1.37
CA VAL A 77 5.40 -1.96 2.31
C VAL A 77 6.74 -1.84 1.60
N LEU A 78 7.57 -0.94 2.08
CA LEU A 78 8.96 -0.82 1.70
C LEU A 78 9.84 -1.42 2.80
N ILE A 79 10.96 -2.00 2.41
CA ILE A 79 11.95 -2.52 3.34
C ILE A 79 13.29 -1.84 3.10
N ASP A 80 13.90 -1.39 4.19
CA ASP A 80 15.26 -0.89 4.19
C ASP A 80 16.25 -2.02 3.85
N SER A 81 17.34 -1.67 3.14
CA SER A 81 18.40 -2.63 2.80
C SER A 81 19.71 -2.27 3.51
N PRO A 82 19.99 -2.84 4.70
CA PRO A 82 21.25 -2.63 5.39
C PRO A 82 22.46 -2.95 4.50
N MET A 83 23.51 -2.16 4.60
CA MET A 83 24.81 -2.48 4.02
C MET A 83 25.56 -3.46 4.94
N GLY A 84 26.32 -4.38 4.35
CA GLY A 84 27.04 -5.42 5.09
C GLY A 84 26.17 -6.66 5.35
N ASN A 85 26.51 -7.39 6.42
CA ASN A 85 25.90 -8.67 6.79
C ASN A 85 25.15 -8.61 8.12
N ALA A 86 24.75 -7.41 8.56
CA ALA A 86 24.10 -7.23 9.86
C ALA A 86 22.72 -7.91 9.90
N CYS A 87 21.91 -7.75 8.85
CA CYS A 87 20.56 -8.32 8.72
C CYS A 87 20.19 -8.50 7.25
N ASP A 88 19.34 -9.48 6.95
CA ASP A 88 18.84 -9.76 5.59
C ASP A 88 17.80 -8.73 5.11
N GLY A 89 17.29 -7.90 6.03
CA GLY A 89 16.41 -6.75 5.76
C GLY A 89 16.37 -5.81 6.96
N GLY A 90 16.10 -4.53 6.69
CA GLY A 90 16.00 -3.46 7.67
C GLY A 90 14.54 -3.10 8.00
N PRO A 91 14.31 -1.99 8.70
CA PRO A 91 12.96 -1.54 9.06
C PRO A 91 11.97 -1.60 7.90
N LEU A 92 10.74 -2.00 8.22
CA LEU A 92 9.61 -1.97 7.28
C LEU A 92 8.92 -0.62 7.39
N HIS A 93 8.76 0.07 6.26
CA HIS A 93 8.04 1.32 6.15
C HIS A 93 6.73 1.08 5.41
N ILE A 94 5.62 1.32 6.10
CA ILE A 94 4.28 1.07 5.58
C ILE A 94 3.61 2.42 5.30
N TYR A 95 3.08 2.56 4.10
CA TYR A 95 2.37 3.74 3.64
C TYR A 95 0.97 3.37 3.17
N SER A 96 0.00 4.24 3.38
CA SER A 96 -1.36 4.07 2.83
C SER A 96 -1.79 5.30 2.05
N LYS A 97 -2.57 5.10 1.00
CA LYS A 97 -3.23 6.19 0.28
C LYS A 97 -4.38 6.75 1.11
N THR A 98 -4.44 8.07 1.23
CA THR A 98 -5.54 8.80 1.86
C THR A 98 -6.61 9.15 0.84
N GLU A 99 -7.80 9.52 1.33
CA GLU A 99 -8.96 9.89 0.49
C GLU A 99 -8.67 11.04 -0.50
N ASP A 100 -7.71 11.91 -0.18
CA ASP A 100 -7.22 13.00 -1.05
C ASP A 100 -6.27 12.51 -2.17
N GLY A 101 -6.07 11.20 -2.29
CA GLY A 101 -5.24 10.55 -3.30
C GLY A 101 -3.75 10.56 -3.00
N LYS A 102 -3.31 11.07 -1.85
CA LYS A 102 -1.88 11.12 -1.47
C LYS A 102 -1.48 9.93 -0.62
N PHE A 103 -0.21 9.53 -0.66
CA PHE A 103 0.31 8.54 0.27
C PHE A 103 0.77 9.20 1.57
N LYS A 104 0.56 8.52 2.70
CA LYS A 104 1.07 8.94 4.01
C LYS A 104 1.69 7.78 4.76
N PRO A 105 2.68 8.04 5.63
CA PRO A 105 3.20 7.03 6.56
C PRO A 105 2.09 6.48 7.44
N LEU A 106 1.95 5.16 7.45
CA LEU A 106 1.02 4.43 8.30
C LEU A 106 1.74 3.86 9.52
N LYS A 107 2.88 3.20 9.30
CA LYS A 107 3.67 2.60 10.37
C LYS A 107 5.10 2.33 9.93
N THR A 108 6.05 2.46 10.85
CA THR A 108 7.38 1.86 10.72
C THR A 108 7.50 0.72 11.73
N ILE A 109 7.91 -0.46 11.27
CA ILE A 109 8.15 -1.63 12.12
C ILE A 109 9.65 -1.89 12.11
N ASP A 110 10.27 -1.88 13.29
CA ASP A 110 11.67 -2.25 13.42
C ASP A 110 11.85 -3.74 13.03
N PHE A 111 12.68 -3.96 12.03
CA PHE A 111 12.94 -5.27 11.45
C PHE A 111 14.42 -5.37 11.14
N CYS A 112 15.05 -6.37 11.73
CA CYS A 112 16.44 -6.72 11.49
C CYS A 112 16.57 -8.22 11.77
N ARG A 113 15.95 -9.03 10.90
CA ARG A 113 15.78 -10.48 11.11
C ARG A 113 16.01 -11.23 9.80
N GLY A 114 16.42 -12.49 9.91
CA GLY A 114 16.80 -13.32 8.76
C GLY A 114 15.64 -13.75 7.86
N HIS A 115 14.47 -14.07 8.41
CA HIS A 115 13.32 -14.44 7.59
C HIS A 115 12.45 -13.22 7.29
N TYR A 116 12.22 -12.97 5.99
CA TYR A 116 11.31 -11.95 5.51
C TYR A 116 9.90 -12.11 6.12
N PRO A 117 9.19 -11.00 6.36
CA PRO A 117 7.83 -11.04 6.86
C PRO A 117 6.89 -11.67 5.83
N LEU A 118 5.90 -12.42 6.31
CA LEU A 118 4.78 -12.88 5.49
C LEU A 118 3.71 -11.77 5.46
N ILE A 119 3.43 -11.25 4.27
CA ILE A 119 2.42 -10.21 4.05
C ILE A 119 1.22 -10.84 3.36
N THR A 120 0.03 -10.67 3.93
CA THR A 120 -1.23 -11.17 3.38
C THR A 120 -2.27 -10.07 3.37
N SER A 121 -2.94 -9.90 2.22
CA SER A 121 -4.03 -8.95 2.03
C SER A 121 -5.30 -9.67 1.57
N GLY A 122 -6.44 -9.21 2.07
CA GLY A 122 -7.78 -9.57 1.60
C GLY A 122 -8.56 -8.33 1.15
N PRO A 123 -9.89 -8.45 1.01
CA PRO A 123 -10.75 -7.33 0.57
C PRO A 123 -10.69 -6.10 1.47
N GLU A 124 -10.71 -6.32 2.79
CA GLU A 124 -10.66 -5.28 3.83
C GLU A 124 -9.47 -5.46 4.79
N THR A 125 -8.77 -6.59 4.70
CA THR A 125 -7.76 -7.00 5.69
C THR A 125 -6.36 -6.88 5.14
N PHE A 126 -5.43 -6.50 6.01
CA PHE A 126 -4.02 -6.48 5.71
C PHE A 126 -3.23 -6.89 6.96
N ILE A 127 -2.36 -7.89 6.81
CA ILE A 127 -1.65 -8.52 7.91
C ILE A 127 -0.17 -8.69 7.54
N ILE A 128 0.71 -8.30 8.45
CA ILE A 128 2.16 -8.55 8.39
C ILE A 128 2.52 -9.49 9.54
N LYS A 129 3.09 -10.65 9.21
CA LYS A 129 3.60 -11.62 10.20
C LYS A 129 5.12 -11.67 10.13
N ILE A 130 5.76 -11.19 11.19
CA ILE A 130 7.21 -11.30 11.38
C ILE A 130 7.49 -12.60 12.14
N PRO A 131 8.26 -13.54 11.57
CA PRO A 131 8.54 -14.81 12.23
C PRO A 131 9.46 -14.63 13.44
N SER A 132 9.41 -15.60 14.36
CA SER A 132 10.39 -15.68 15.44
C SER A 132 11.76 -16.05 14.88
N ILE A 133 12.83 -15.53 15.48
CA ILE A 133 14.22 -15.86 15.11
C ILE A 133 15.02 -16.27 16.33
N SER A 134 15.89 -17.26 16.18
CA SER A 134 16.88 -17.64 17.19
C SER A 134 18.05 -16.67 17.16
N ILE A 135 18.59 -16.32 18.32
CA ILE A 135 19.79 -15.49 18.41
C ILE A 135 21.01 -16.41 18.41
N ASP A 136 21.86 -16.28 17.39
CA ASP A 136 23.05 -17.10 17.21
C ASP A 136 23.93 -17.16 18.48
N GLY A 137 24.39 -18.36 18.81
CA GLY A 137 25.19 -18.59 20.01
C GLY A 137 24.41 -18.55 21.33
N THR A 138 23.07 -18.50 21.29
CA THR A 138 22.23 -18.52 22.50
C THR A 138 20.97 -19.38 22.31
N ASP A 139 20.33 -19.79 23.41
CA ASP A 139 19.01 -20.43 23.40
C ASP A 139 17.85 -19.41 23.32
N LYS A 140 18.15 -18.12 23.20
CA LYS A 140 17.15 -17.05 23.18
C LYS A 140 16.52 -16.94 21.81
N LYS A 141 15.23 -16.58 21.80
CA LYS A 141 14.47 -16.28 20.58
C LYS A 141 13.85 -14.91 20.69
N ILE A 142 13.89 -14.16 19.59
CA ILE A 142 13.05 -12.98 19.43
C ILE A 142 11.66 -13.48 19.01
N PRO A 143 10.59 -13.14 19.74
CA PRO A 143 9.27 -13.68 19.48
C PRO A 143 8.74 -13.23 18.11
N ALA A 144 7.84 -14.03 17.55
CA ALA A 144 7.08 -13.66 16.38
C ALA A 144 6.17 -12.45 16.69
N GLU A 145 5.89 -11.64 15.68
CA GLU A 145 5.02 -10.47 15.80
C GLU A 145 4.00 -10.49 14.67
N THR A 146 2.76 -10.14 14.99
CA THR A 146 1.71 -9.98 13.99
C THR A 146 1.17 -8.57 14.07
N TRP A 147 1.11 -7.91 12.92
CA TRP A 147 0.52 -6.59 12.75
C TRP A 147 -0.69 -6.72 11.84
N GLU A 148 -1.80 -6.12 12.24
CA GLU A 148 -3.08 -6.20 11.55
C GLU A 148 -3.66 -4.80 11.36
N LEU A 149 -4.19 -4.52 10.18
CA LEU A 149 -4.89 -3.27 9.90
C LEU A 149 -6.25 -3.28 10.60
N LYS A 150 -6.50 -2.31 11.48
CA LYS A 150 -7.78 -2.07 12.16
C LYS A 150 -8.04 -0.58 12.24
N ASN A 151 -9.23 -0.15 11.82
CA ASN A 151 -9.65 1.26 11.87
C ASN A 151 -8.57 2.20 11.31
N ASP A 152 -8.06 1.86 10.12
CA ASP A 152 -7.02 2.61 9.42
C ASP A 152 -5.65 2.67 10.09
N GLU A 153 -5.41 1.89 11.15
CA GLU A 153 -4.14 1.79 11.85
C GLU A 153 -3.56 0.37 11.80
N LEU A 154 -2.23 0.25 11.74
CA LEU A 154 -1.56 -1.04 11.96
C LEU A 154 -1.30 -1.26 13.45
N VAL A 155 -2.02 -2.21 14.03
CA VAL A 155 -1.92 -2.58 15.44
C VAL A 155 -1.23 -3.93 15.63
N LYS A 156 -0.39 -4.02 16.66
CA LYS A 156 0.25 -5.29 17.05
C LYS A 156 -0.76 -6.17 17.79
N ARG A 157 -0.85 -7.43 17.38
CA ARG A 157 -1.69 -8.47 17.99
C ARG A 157 -0.89 -9.35 18.95
#